data_AF-A0A4R4Y248-F1
#
_entry.id   AF-A0A4R4Y248-F1
#
_cell.length_a   1.000
_cell.length_b   1.000
_cell.length_c   1.000
_cell.angle_alpha   90.00
_cell.angle_beta   90.00
_cell.angle_gamma   90.00
#
_symmetry.space_group_name_H-M   'P 1'
#
loop_
_entity.id
_entity.type
_entity.pdbx_description
1 polymer ?
#
loop_
_entity_poly.entity_id
_entity_poly.type
_entity_poly.pdbx_seq_one_letter_code
_entity_poly.pdbx_strand_id
1 'polypeptide(L)'
;MSDEREPTAAELLAWRHDDVFLPEAEATPEEFPYLRNISAGFLFGGVVRPLEPAPPEYVTLRMSYPRDLEFTGAVGRWNMLWEAAQFRRRFFDLNDLPEPMAKIADLGDVNVTFVPRTRTRHFEYAPLFHLLPKRVLEMFGLPLLRGGQWPFIADWVDIDEFLPRDFEAQLARAWAWTVWPHLMSGSKMKAFSADDPIRLLAHNLDFWVPAVTVAIQDRLRDFPEVDKGKTPGPVTLEDGSLLSGAVAGNPRMGGPVWFGEDDARDALVETVEAADQTGRLRGILEAVRSHRVEDDFSSHWSYAREDFERKLHGKRRKITVKFVELTDTTPVQGPESEVLGNLVTNDFLALLDARNREIVVLLNSGVTKKTEIAHILGYANHSAVSKRLVQIRQAAEDYFDEI
;
A
#
# COMPACT_ATOMS: atom_id res chain seq x y z
N MET A 1 -49.12 -6.87 -15.40
CA MET A 1 -48.40 -5.61 -15.13
C MET A 1 -48.24 -5.54 -13.62
N SER A 2 -47.06 -5.95 -13.15
CA SER A 2 -46.69 -5.90 -11.74
C SER A 2 -46.29 -4.46 -11.43
N ASP A 3 -46.95 -3.82 -10.47
CA ASP A 3 -46.53 -2.52 -9.92
C ASP A 3 -45.15 -2.71 -9.27
N GLU A 4 -44.08 -2.32 -9.97
CA GLU A 4 -42.76 -2.16 -9.38
C GLU A 4 -42.77 -0.87 -8.53
N ARG A 5 -43.17 -1.03 -7.26
CA ARG A 5 -43.01 0.02 -6.25
C ARG A 5 -41.51 0.31 -6.08
N GLU A 6 -41.13 1.59 -6.14
CA GLU A 6 -39.77 1.99 -5.80
C GLU A 6 -39.40 1.54 -4.37
N PRO A 7 -38.23 0.92 -4.17
CA PRO A 7 -37.77 0.49 -2.86
C PRO A 7 -37.66 1.67 -1.88
N THR A 8 -38.01 1.45 -0.62
CA THR A 8 -37.74 2.43 0.44
C THR A 8 -36.26 2.49 0.79
N ALA A 9 -35.83 3.60 1.41
CA ALA A 9 -34.47 3.74 1.93
C ALA A 9 -34.07 2.63 2.91
N ALA A 10 -35.02 2.11 3.70
CA ALA A 10 -34.78 1.02 4.64
C ALA A 10 -34.55 -0.33 3.92
N GLU A 11 -35.30 -0.60 2.84
CA GLU A 11 -35.10 -1.79 2.02
C GLU A 11 -33.76 -1.72 1.27
N LEU A 12 -33.40 -0.56 0.71
CA LEU A 12 -32.10 -0.35 0.06
C LEU A 12 -30.93 -0.53 1.05
N LEU A 13 -31.06 -0.03 2.27
CA LEU A 13 -30.04 -0.21 3.31
C LEU A 13 -29.91 -1.68 3.72
N ALA A 14 -31.02 -2.40 3.87
CA ALA A 14 -31.01 -3.82 4.19
C ALA A 14 -30.35 -4.65 3.07
N TRP A 15 -30.65 -4.35 1.80
CA TRP A 15 -30.01 -5.03 0.67
C TRP A 15 -28.50 -4.77 0.62
N ARG A 16 -28.06 -3.51 0.80
CA ARG A 16 -26.63 -3.17 0.89
C ARG A 16 -25.96 -3.90 2.05
N HIS A 17 -26.63 -4.00 3.19
CA HIS A 17 -26.10 -4.75 4.34
C HIS A 17 -25.90 -6.24 3.99
N ASP A 18 -26.88 -6.89 3.38
CA ASP A 18 -26.81 -8.32 3.02
C ASP A 18 -25.76 -8.60 1.92
N ASP A 19 -25.48 -7.62 1.07
CA ASP A 19 -24.43 -7.66 0.06
C ASP A 19 -23.02 -7.43 0.65
N VAL A 20 -22.91 -6.74 1.79
CA VAL A 20 -21.62 -6.45 2.45
C VAL A 20 -21.16 -7.59 3.34
N PHE A 21 -22.05 -8.11 4.19
CA PHE A 21 -21.68 -9.07 5.22
C PHE A 21 -21.81 -10.52 4.74
N LEU A 22 -20.83 -11.35 5.09
CA LEU A 22 -20.86 -12.79 4.87
C LEU A 22 -21.61 -13.45 6.03
N PRO A 23 -22.69 -14.23 5.77
CA PRO A 23 -23.37 -14.98 6.81
C PRO A 23 -22.41 -15.94 7.53
N GLU A 24 -22.49 -16.02 8.86
CA GLU A 24 -21.53 -16.80 9.66
C GLU A 24 -21.43 -18.28 9.26
N ALA A 25 -22.53 -18.85 8.76
CA ALA A 25 -22.62 -20.23 8.30
C ALA A 25 -21.90 -20.47 6.96
N GLU A 26 -21.70 -19.43 6.16
CA GLU A 26 -20.98 -19.46 4.88
C GLU A 26 -19.47 -19.21 5.07
N ALA A 27 -19.05 -18.67 6.22
CA ALA A 27 -17.65 -18.42 6.54
C ALA A 27 -16.93 -19.70 7.03
N THR A 28 -16.88 -20.72 6.17
CA THR A 28 -16.19 -21.99 6.43
C THR A 28 -14.67 -21.87 6.24
N PRO A 29 -13.84 -22.65 6.95
CA PRO A 29 -12.38 -22.63 6.75
C PRO A 29 -11.94 -23.00 5.33
N GLU A 30 -12.76 -23.73 4.58
CA GLU A 30 -12.46 -24.16 3.21
C GLU A 30 -12.71 -23.06 2.17
N GLU A 31 -13.62 -22.12 2.44
CA GLU A 31 -14.03 -21.08 1.49
C GLU A 31 -13.60 -19.66 1.94
N PHE A 32 -13.40 -19.45 3.24
CA PHE A 32 -12.99 -18.19 3.84
C PHE A 32 -11.60 -18.29 4.49
N PRO A 33 -10.72 -17.27 4.35
CA PRO A 33 -10.95 -15.98 3.71
C PRO A 33 -10.79 -16.05 2.19
N TYR A 34 -11.23 -14.99 1.48
CA TYR A 34 -11.32 -15.00 0.02
C TYR A 34 -10.91 -13.65 -0.57
N LEU A 35 -10.06 -13.68 -1.60
CA LEU A 35 -9.76 -12.55 -2.47
C LEU A 35 -9.79 -13.01 -3.93
N ARG A 36 -10.40 -12.21 -4.81
CA ARG A 36 -10.42 -12.49 -6.26
C ARG A 36 -9.83 -11.37 -7.10
N ASN A 37 -9.51 -11.73 -8.33
CA ASN A 37 -9.21 -10.82 -9.43
C ASN A 37 -10.23 -10.99 -10.56
N ILE A 38 -10.55 -9.88 -11.23
CA ILE A 38 -11.33 -9.89 -12.48
C ILE A 38 -10.37 -9.61 -13.65
N SER A 39 -10.41 -10.50 -14.64
CA SER A 39 -9.57 -10.43 -15.85
C SER A 39 -9.81 -9.16 -16.66
N ALA A 40 -8.73 -8.54 -17.15
CA ALA A 40 -8.81 -7.55 -18.23
C ALA A 40 -9.47 -8.11 -19.51
N GLY A 41 -9.44 -9.43 -19.72
CA GLY A 41 -10.05 -10.10 -20.87
C GLY A 41 -11.55 -9.95 -21.00
N PHE A 42 -12.26 -9.46 -19.98
CA PHE A 42 -13.67 -9.07 -20.11
C PHE A 42 -13.86 -7.84 -21.00
N LEU A 43 -12.90 -6.90 -21.00
CA LEU A 43 -13.02 -5.61 -21.68
C LEU A 43 -11.97 -5.41 -22.78
N PHE A 44 -10.80 -6.04 -22.65
CA PHE A 44 -9.65 -5.81 -23.52
C PHE A 44 -9.36 -7.04 -24.38
N GLY A 45 -9.07 -6.79 -25.66
CA GLY A 45 -8.65 -7.83 -26.62
C GLY A 45 -7.16 -8.17 -26.56
N GLY A 46 -6.39 -7.49 -25.71
CA GLY A 46 -4.96 -7.67 -25.54
C GLY A 46 -4.43 -6.75 -24.43
N VAL A 47 -3.29 -7.11 -23.86
CA VAL A 47 -2.57 -6.30 -22.87
C VAL A 47 -1.13 -6.10 -23.31
N VAL A 48 -0.53 -5.01 -22.84
CA VAL A 48 0.91 -4.77 -22.89
C VAL A 48 1.47 -5.21 -21.55
N ARG A 49 2.60 -5.91 -21.53
CA ARG A 49 3.29 -6.30 -20.30
C ARG A 49 4.71 -5.79 -20.34
N PRO A 50 5.19 -5.07 -19.32
CA PRO A 50 6.60 -4.76 -19.23
C PRO A 50 7.42 -6.02 -19.00
N LEU A 51 8.66 -6.04 -19.51
CA LEU A 51 9.66 -7.05 -19.16
C LEU A 51 10.11 -6.88 -17.71
N GLU A 52 10.18 -5.63 -17.24
CA GLU A 52 10.51 -5.25 -15.86
C GLU A 52 9.40 -4.33 -15.33
N PRO A 53 8.38 -4.86 -14.65
CA PRO A 53 7.34 -4.04 -14.06
C PRO A 53 7.89 -3.23 -12.88
N ALA A 54 7.64 -1.92 -12.88
CA ALA A 54 7.85 -1.09 -11.69
C ALA A 54 6.94 -1.57 -10.55
N PRO A 55 7.25 -1.33 -9.26
CA PRO A 55 6.31 -1.59 -8.18
C PRO A 55 5.07 -0.67 -8.32
N PRO A 56 3.86 -1.16 -8.01
CA PRO A 56 2.66 -0.34 -8.07
C PRO A 56 2.58 0.63 -6.90
N GLU A 57 2.27 1.89 -7.19
CA GLU A 57 1.93 2.90 -6.20
C GLU A 57 0.40 3.02 -6.07
N TYR A 58 -0.09 3.10 -4.84
CA TYR A 58 -1.51 3.31 -4.56
C TYR A 58 -1.79 4.82 -4.46
N VAL A 59 -2.63 5.33 -5.35
CA VAL A 59 -3.07 6.73 -5.34
C VAL A 59 -4.54 6.77 -4.92
N THR A 60 -4.82 7.51 -3.85
CA THR A 60 -6.18 7.65 -3.34
C THR A 60 -6.92 8.77 -4.07
N LEU A 61 -8.16 8.50 -4.50
CA LEU A 61 -9.01 9.47 -5.19
C LEU A 61 -10.30 9.70 -4.39
N ARG A 62 -10.73 10.95 -4.26
CA ARG A 62 -12.06 11.27 -3.68
C ARG A 62 -13.13 10.86 -4.69
N MET A 63 -13.90 9.82 -4.37
CA MET A 63 -14.97 9.31 -5.24
C MET A 63 -16.32 9.55 -4.57
N SER A 64 -17.24 10.21 -5.27
CA SER A 64 -18.57 10.51 -4.73
C SER A 64 -19.55 9.39 -5.06
N TYR A 65 -19.65 8.37 -4.20
CA TYR A 65 -20.73 7.40 -4.28
C TYR A 65 -22.08 8.07 -3.96
N PRO A 66 -23.22 7.71 -4.58
CA PRO A 66 -23.44 6.82 -5.75
C PRO A 66 -23.44 7.57 -7.11
N ARG A 67 -22.96 8.81 -7.17
CA ARG A 67 -23.32 9.74 -8.27
C ARG A 67 -22.38 9.72 -9.47
N ASP A 68 -21.24 9.04 -9.39
CA ASP A 68 -20.22 9.09 -10.44
C ASP A 68 -19.81 7.69 -10.94
N LEU A 69 -20.75 7.06 -11.66
CA LEU A 69 -20.53 5.78 -12.33
C LEU A 69 -19.47 5.85 -13.42
N GLU A 70 -19.33 7.01 -14.08
CA GLU A 70 -18.35 7.22 -15.14
C GLU A 70 -16.93 7.23 -14.56
N PHE A 71 -16.70 8.00 -13.49
CA PHE A 71 -15.41 8.03 -12.82
C PHE A 71 -15.07 6.67 -12.22
N THR A 72 -16.03 6.01 -11.57
CA THR A 72 -15.84 4.65 -11.06
C THR A 72 -15.49 3.66 -12.17
N GLY A 73 -16.17 3.73 -13.31
CA GLY A 73 -15.87 2.93 -14.49
C GLY A 73 -14.49 3.23 -15.09
N ALA A 74 -14.04 4.48 -15.09
CA ALA A 74 -12.69 4.86 -15.52
C ALA A 74 -11.61 4.25 -14.60
N VAL A 75 -11.77 4.41 -13.28
CA VAL A 75 -10.88 3.81 -12.27
C VAL A 75 -10.84 2.29 -12.43
N GLY A 76 -12.00 1.65 -12.59
CA GLY A 76 -12.08 0.21 -12.77
C GLY A 76 -11.38 -0.28 -14.03
N ARG A 77 -11.61 0.37 -15.18
CA ARG A 77 -10.91 0.05 -16.44
C ARG A 77 -9.40 0.21 -16.32
N TRP A 78 -8.94 1.28 -15.66
CA TRP A 78 -7.52 1.52 -15.42
C TRP A 78 -6.90 0.39 -14.59
N ASN A 79 -7.51 0.09 -13.44
CA ASN A 79 -7.00 -0.92 -12.52
C ASN A 79 -7.07 -2.35 -13.10
N MET A 80 -8.08 -2.67 -13.92
CA MET A 80 -8.16 -3.98 -14.60
C MET A 80 -6.92 -4.26 -15.46
N LEU A 81 -6.28 -3.22 -16.02
CA LEU A 81 -5.01 -3.33 -16.74
C LEU A 81 -3.80 -3.43 -15.80
N TRP A 82 -3.94 -4.09 -14.65
CA TRP A 82 -2.85 -4.25 -13.68
C TRP A 82 -1.59 -4.87 -14.32
N GLU A 83 -1.78 -5.79 -15.28
CA GLU A 83 -0.71 -6.44 -16.07
C GLU A 83 0.15 -5.47 -16.88
N ALA A 84 -0.40 -4.29 -17.24
CA ALA A 84 0.32 -3.27 -17.99
C ALA A 84 1.23 -2.39 -17.14
N ALA A 85 1.13 -2.46 -15.81
CA ALA A 85 1.97 -1.73 -14.86
C ALA A 85 2.16 -0.26 -15.27
N GLN A 86 3.41 0.18 -15.49
CA GLN A 86 3.72 1.55 -15.90
C GLN A 86 3.13 1.96 -17.26
N PHE A 87 2.74 1.01 -18.12
CA PHE A 87 2.19 1.29 -19.44
C PHE A 87 0.67 1.42 -19.48
N ARG A 88 -0.03 1.40 -18.32
CA ARG A 88 -1.51 1.53 -18.27
C ARG A 88 -2.03 2.74 -19.03
N ARG A 89 -1.39 3.89 -18.87
CA ARG A 89 -1.79 5.15 -19.52
C ARG A 89 -1.86 5.04 -21.04
N ARG A 90 -1.13 4.10 -21.66
CA ARG A 90 -1.09 3.87 -23.11
C ARG A 90 -2.39 3.31 -23.68
N PHE A 91 -3.31 2.87 -22.83
CA PHE A 91 -4.63 2.33 -23.22
C PHE A 91 -5.74 3.39 -23.23
N PHE A 92 -5.44 4.62 -22.81
CA PHE A 92 -6.43 5.67 -22.60
C PHE A 92 -6.07 6.92 -23.39
N ASP A 93 -7.08 7.58 -23.94
CA ASP A 93 -6.96 8.97 -24.38
C ASP A 93 -7.03 9.85 -23.13
N LEU A 94 -6.07 10.77 -22.98
CA LEU A 94 -6.03 11.71 -21.86
C LEU A 94 -7.29 12.59 -21.80
N ASN A 95 -7.91 12.88 -22.94
CA ASN A 95 -9.12 13.70 -23.01
C ASN A 95 -10.38 12.95 -22.52
N ASP A 96 -10.33 11.62 -22.51
CA ASP A 96 -11.44 10.75 -22.06
C ASP A 96 -11.28 10.33 -20.59
N LEU A 97 -10.16 10.68 -19.95
CA LEU A 97 -9.92 10.39 -18.54
C LEU A 97 -10.49 11.50 -17.65
N PRO A 98 -11.13 11.13 -16.52
CA PRO A 98 -11.47 12.09 -15.47
C PRO A 98 -10.24 12.88 -15.03
N GLU A 99 -10.41 14.18 -14.79
CA GLU A 99 -9.31 15.13 -14.53
C GLU A 99 -8.26 14.64 -13.51
N PRO A 100 -8.63 14.06 -12.34
CA PRO A 100 -7.64 13.56 -11.39
C PRO A 100 -6.77 12.43 -11.94
N MET A 101 -7.35 11.55 -12.76
CA MET A 101 -6.60 10.46 -13.41
C MET A 101 -5.76 10.98 -14.57
N ALA A 102 -6.28 11.94 -15.35
CA ALA A 102 -5.58 12.55 -16.46
C ALA A 102 -4.27 13.23 -16.00
N LYS A 103 -4.31 13.95 -14.86
CA LYS A 103 -3.10 14.55 -14.25
C LYS A 103 -2.02 13.52 -13.93
N ILE A 104 -2.40 12.36 -13.41
CA ILE A 104 -1.47 11.28 -13.09
C ILE A 104 -0.96 10.61 -14.37
N ALA A 105 -1.84 10.41 -15.36
CA ALA A 105 -1.46 9.84 -16.65
C ALA A 105 -0.52 10.76 -17.46
N ASP A 106 -0.60 12.08 -17.28
CA ASP A 106 0.28 13.08 -17.91
C ASP A 106 1.72 13.04 -17.38
N LEU A 107 1.94 12.45 -16.19
CA LEU A 107 3.29 12.20 -15.66
C LEU A 107 4.06 11.15 -16.46
N GLY A 108 3.39 10.47 -17.41
CA GLY A 108 3.99 9.49 -18.29
C GLY A 108 3.76 8.06 -17.81
N ASP A 109 4.73 7.19 -18.10
CA ASP A 109 4.61 5.76 -17.81
C ASP A 109 4.93 5.50 -16.32
N VAL A 110 3.92 5.68 -15.46
CA VAL A 110 3.97 5.43 -14.00
C VAL A 110 3.06 4.27 -13.62
N ASN A 111 3.52 3.39 -12.73
CA ASN A 111 2.73 2.24 -12.29
C ASN A 111 1.81 2.62 -11.13
N VAL A 112 0.64 3.17 -11.43
CA VAL A 112 -0.33 3.62 -10.42
C VAL A 112 -1.58 2.74 -10.38
N THR A 113 -1.99 2.34 -9.18
CA THR A 113 -3.30 1.74 -8.89
C THR A 113 -4.15 2.76 -8.14
N PHE A 114 -5.34 3.06 -8.66
CA PHE A 114 -6.24 4.01 -8.03
C PHE A 114 -7.14 3.32 -7.01
N VAL A 115 -7.33 3.93 -5.85
CA VAL A 115 -8.26 3.42 -4.83
C VAL A 115 -9.11 4.56 -4.26
N PRO A 116 -10.35 4.31 -3.83
CA PRO A 116 -11.16 5.33 -3.20
C PRO A 116 -10.55 5.80 -1.87
N ARG A 117 -10.44 7.12 -1.70
CA ARG A 117 -10.13 7.73 -0.40
C ARG A 117 -11.37 7.64 0.47
N THR A 118 -11.32 6.78 1.49
CA THR A 118 -12.42 6.51 2.42
C THR A 118 -12.03 6.85 3.85
N ARG A 119 -13.00 6.94 4.76
CA ARG A 119 -12.72 7.20 6.18
C ARG A 119 -11.95 6.06 6.82
N THR A 120 -12.25 4.82 6.45
CA THR A 120 -11.60 3.62 7.02
C THR A 120 -10.36 3.17 6.27
N ARG A 121 -10.06 3.78 5.11
CA ARG A 121 -8.98 3.34 4.21
C ARG A 121 -9.11 1.86 3.81
N HIS A 122 -10.33 1.30 3.85
CA HIS A 122 -10.59 -0.12 3.60
C HIS A 122 -10.01 -0.58 2.27
N PHE A 123 -10.21 0.19 1.19
CA PHE A 123 -9.73 -0.21 -0.14
C PHE A 123 -8.22 -0.19 -0.31
N GLU A 124 -7.51 0.56 0.53
CA GLU A 124 -6.03 0.55 0.59
C GLU A 124 -5.54 -0.75 1.25
N TYR A 125 -6.28 -1.25 2.25
CA TYR A 125 -5.89 -2.40 3.07
C TYR A 125 -6.68 -3.68 2.78
N ALA A 126 -7.57 -3.67 1.79
CA ALA A 126 -8.44 -4.80 1.45
C ALA A 126 -7.66 -6.11 1.25
N PRO A 127 -6.51 -6.14 0.54
CA PRO A 127 -5.67 -7.34 0.46
C PRO A 127 -5.27 -7.93 1.82
N LEU A 128 -4.86 -7.10 2.77
CA LEU A 128 -4.44 -7.53 4.10
C LEU A 128 -5.63 -8.03 4.92
N PHE A 129 -6.75 -7.30 4.85
CA PHE A 129 -7.98 -7.66 5.54
C PHE A 129 -8.54 -9.01 5.06
N HIS A 130 -8.64 -9.19 3.74
CA HIS A 130 -9.19 -10.41 3.12
C HIS A 130 -8.24 -11.60 3.13
N LEU A 131 -7.13 -11.50 3.85
CA LEU A 131 -6.21 -12.60 4.16
C LEU A 131 -6.44 -13.12 5.59
N LEU A 132 -7.16 -12.38 6.44
CA LEU A 132 -7.38 -12.73 7.83
C LEU A 132 -8.48 -13.81 7.97
N PRO A 133 -8.22 -14.90 8.71
CA PRO A 133 -9.24 -15.92 8.96
C PRO A 133 -10.33 -15.41 9.90
N LYS A 134 -11.52 -16.03 9.85
CA LYS A 134 -12.72 -15.65 10.64
C LYS A 134 -12.40 -15.45 12.11
N ARG A 135 -11.67 -16.40 12.70
CA ARG A 135 -11.27 -16.36 14.12
C ARG A 135 -10.49 -15.10 14.48
N VAL A 136 -9.64 -14.62 13.58
CA VAL A 136 -8.83 -13.40 13.82
C VAL A 136 -9.73 -12.18 13.72
N LEU A 137 -10.63 -12.13 12.74
CA LEU A 137 -11.59 -11.03 12.61
C LEU A 137 -12.45 -10.89 13.87
N GLU A 138 -13.04 -11.99 14.35
CA GLU A 138 -13.84 -12.03 15.58
C GLU A 138 -13.04 -11.58 16.81
N MET A 139 -11.80 -12.04 16.94
CA MET A 139 -10.92 -11.71 18.07
C MET A 139 -10.61 -10.20 18.17
N PHE A 140 -10.57 -9.51 17.02
CA PHE A 140 -10.26 -8.08 16.97
C PHE A 140 -11.47 -7.17 16.72
N GLY A 141 -12.68 -7.75 16.69
CA GLY A 141 -13.92 -7.00 16.48
C GLY A 141 -14.12 -6.50 15.06
N LEU A 142 -13.45 -7.13 14.09
CA LEU A 142 -13.59 -6.83 12.67
C LEU A 142 -14.79 -7.57 12.07
N PRO A 143 -15.49 -6.97 11.10
CA PRO A 143 -16.67 -7.57 10.50
C PRO A 143 -16.31 -8.76 9.59
N LEU A 144 -17.25 -9.69 9.41
CA LEU A 144 -17.17 -10.72 8.38
C LEU A 144 -17.73 -10.15 7.08
N LEU A 145 -16.84 -9.69 6.20
CA LEU A 145 -17.22 -9.17 4.88
C LEU A 145 -17.28 -10.30 3.85
N ARG A 146 -18.13 -10.13 2.84
CA ARG A 146 -18.01 -10.93 1.61
C ARG A 146 -16.62 -10.70 0.99
N GLY A 147 -16.06 -11.76 0.42
CA GLY A 147 -14.67 -11.80 -0.03
C GLY A 147 -14.26 -10.61 -0.91
N GLY A 148 -12.98 -10.25 -0.85
CA GLY A 148 -12.47 -9.03 -1.45
C GLY A 148 -12.17 -9.14 -2.93
N GLN A 149 -11.86 -8.00 -3.53
CA GLN A 149 -11.39 -7.94 -4.90
C GLN A 149 -10.13 -7.09 -5.01
N TRP A 150 -9.13 -7.62 -5.73
CA TRP A 150 -7.93 -6.87 -6.09
C TRP A 150 -7.68 -6.91 -7.60
N PRO A 151 -7.30 -5.77 -8.23
CA PRO A 151 -7.33 -4.44 -7.63
C PRO A 151 -8.78 -3.94 -7.45
N PHE A 152 -8.94 -2.77 -6.83
CA PHE A 152 -10.25 -2.10 -6.76
C PHE A 152 -10.80 -1.88 -8.19
N ILE A 153 -12.06 -2.22 -8.44
CA ILE A 153 -12.72 -1.92 -9.73
C ILE A 153 -13.92 -1.02 -9.52
N ALA A 154 -14.75 -1.33 -8.52
CA ALA A 154 -15.90 -0.54 -8.14
C ALA A 154 -16.32 -0.88 -6.72
N ASP A 155 -16.97 0.09 -6.05
CA ASP A 155 -17.75 -0.13 -4.85
C ASP A 155 -19.22 0.13 -5.17
N TRP A 156 -20.04 -0.92 -5.08
CA TRP A 156 -21.48 -0.83 -5.38
C TRP A 156 -22.33 -0.69 -4.12
N VAL A 157 -21.74 -0.89 -2.95
CA VAL A 157 -22.44 -1.01 -1.67
C VAL A 157 -22.03 0.05 -0.67
N ASP A 158 -21.04 0.89 -0.99
CA ASP A 158 -20.48 1.94 -0.13
C ASP A 158 -20.14 1.36 1.26
N ILE A 159 -19.14 0.49 1.22
CA ILE A 159 -18.75 -0.37 2.34
C ILE A 159 -18.31 0.44 3.57
N ASP A 160 -17.77 1.64 3.36
CA ASP A 160 -17.24 2.52 4.40
C ASP A 160 -18.30 2.95 5.43
N GLU A 161 -19.59 2.96 5.04
CA GLU A 161 -20.72 3.21 5.95
C GLU A 161 -20.92 2.10 6.99
N PHE A 162 -20.54 0.86 6.65
CA PHE A 162 -20.74 -0.32 7.50
C PHE A 162 -19.53 -0.67 8.37
N LEU A 163 -18.38 -0.03 8.11
CA LEU A 163 -17.13 -0.33 8.80
C LEU A 163 -16.96 0.50 10.09
N PRO A 164 -16.39 -0.10 11.15
CA PRO A 164 -16.21 0.58 12.44
C PRO A 164 -15.35 1.83 12.31
N ARG A 165 -15.50 2.75 13.27
CA ARG A 165 -14.74 4.02 13.29
C ARG A 165 -13.24 3.82 13.43
N ASP A 166 -12.84 2.80 14.17
CA ASP A 166 -11.46 2.41 14.45
C ASP A 166 -11.00 1.22 13.59
N PHE A 167 -11.62 1.00 12.42
CA PHE A 167 -11.32 -0.11 11.51
C PHE A 167 -9.81 -0.26 11.23
N GLU A 168 -9.12 0.82 10.85
CA GLU A 168 -7.68 0.79 10.57
C GLU A 168 -6.86 0.32 11.77
N ALA A 169 -7.19 0.81 12.97
CA ALA A 169 -6.51 0.40 14.19
C ALA A 169 -6.81 -1.05 14.59
N GLN A 170 -8.05 -1.53 14.36
CA GLN A 170 -8.43 -2.93 14.57
C GLN A 170 -7.69 -3.85 13.59
N LEU A 171 -7.66 -3.48 12.31
CA LEU A 171 -6.94 -4.20 11.27
C LEU A 171 -5.43 -4.24 11.53
N ALA A 172 -4.82 -3.12 11.94
CA ALA A 172 -3.41 -3.08 12.32
C ALA A 172 -3.07 -4.08 13.44
N ARG A 173 -3.93 -4.18 14.47
CA ARG A 173 -3.74 -5.16 15.55
C ARG A 173 -3.94 -6.60 15.08
N ALA A 174 -4.95 -6.83 14.25
CA ALA A 174 -5.26 -8.15 13.69
C ALA A 174 -4.14 -8.65 12.78
N TRP A 175 -3.68 -7.79 11.87
CA TRP A 175 -2.56 -8.07 10.99
C TRP A 175 -1.27 -8.31 11.79
N ALA A 176 -0.95 -7.43 12.73
CA ALA A 176 0.21 -7.60 13.58
C ALA A 176 0.20 -8.95 14.31
N TRP A 177 -0.95 -9.36 14.84
CA TRP A 177 -1.11 -10.67 15.48
C TRP A 177 -0.84 -11.83 14.53
N THR A 178 -1.35 -11.74 13.30
CA THR A 178 -1.21 -12.76 12.25
C THR A 178 0.23 -12.90 11.76
N VAL A 179 0.92 -11.78 11.51
CA VAL A 179 2.29 -11.80 10.94
C VAL A 179 3.37 -12.01 12.01
N TRP A 180 3.08 -11.72 13.28
CA TRP A 180 4.05 -11.78 14.37
C TRP A 180 4.84 -13.09 14.48
N PRO A 181 4.23 -14.30 14.34
CA PRO A 181 4.97 -15.55 14.40
C PRO A 181 6.09 -15.66 13.35
N HIS A 182 5.95 -14.99 12.21
CA HIS A 182 6.95 -14.94 11.15
C HIS A 182 8.06 -13.92 11.46
N LEU A 183 7.75 -12.85 12.20
CA LEU A 183 8.71 -11.83 12.59
C LEU A 183 9.53 -12.21 13.83
N MET A 184 8.91 -12.85 14.81
CA MET A 184 9.51 -13.14 16.12
C MET A 184 9.03 -14.50 16.63
N SER A 185 9.57 -15.56 16.03
CA SER A 185 9.26 -16.93 16.45
C SER A 185 9.65 -17.18 17.92
N GLY A 186 8.77 -17.88 18.64
CA GLY A 186 8.97 -18.26 20.03
C GLY A 186 8.70 -17.19 21.09
N SER A 187 8.69 -15.90 20.75
CA SER A 187 8.39 -14.83 21.73
C SER A 187 7.06 -14.18 21.43
N LYS A 188 6.17 -14.06 22.43
CA LYS A 188 4.86 -13.40 22.24
C LYS A 188 5.02 -11.87 22.14
N MET A 189 4.24 -11.22 21.29
CA MET A 189 4.28 -9.76 21.09
C MET A 189 4.15 -8.95 22.39
N LYS A 190 3.29 -9.40 23.32
CA LYS A 190 3.10 -8.74 24.62
C LYS A 190 4.35 -8.71 25.51
N ALA A 191 5.39 -9.45 25.15
CA ALA A 191 6.66 -9.43 25.86
C ALA A 191 7.54 -8.23 25.50
N PHE A 192 7.18 -7.49 24.46
CA PHE A 192 7.89 -6.31 23.99
C PHE A 192 7.12 -5.05 24.38
N SER A 193 7.85 -3.94 24.54
CA SER A 193 7.25 -2.63 24.81
C SER A 193 6.36 -2.20 23.63
N ALA A 194 5.56 -1.13 23.82
CA ALA A 194 4.74 -0.59 22.72
C ALA A 194 5.60 0.03 21.63
N ASP A 195 6.77 0.56 22.01
CA ASP A 195 7.70 1.27 21.14
C ASP A 195 8.76 0.35 20.51
N ASP A 196 8.71 -0.97 20.77
CA ASP A 196 9.60 -1.93 20.11
C ASP A 196 9.48 -1.82 18.58
N PRO A 197 10.59 -1.61 17.85
CA PRO A 197 10.53 -1.36 16.42
C PRO A 197 9.91 -2.50 15.59
N ILE A 198 10.10 -3.77 16.01
CA ILE A 198 9.52 -4.92 15.31
C ILE A 198 8.00 -4.96 15.54
N ARG A 199 7.56 -4.60 16.75
CA ARG A 199 6.14 -4.44 17.06
C ARG A 199 5.51 -3.30 16.28
N LEU A 200 6.15 -2.14 16.18
CA LEU A 200 5.68 -1.01 15.37
C LEU A 200 5.56 -1.42 13.89
N LEU A 201 6.58 -2.07 13.35
CA LEU A 201 6.58 -2.59 11.97
C LEU A 201 5.43 -3.58 11.72
N ALA A 202 5.15 -4.47 12.68
CA ALA A 202 4.05 -5.43 12.57
C ALA A 202 2.67 -4.74 12.46
N HIS A 203 2.50 -3.57 13.08
CA HIS A 203 1.24 -2.79 13.03
C HIS A 203 1.17 -1.84 11.84
N ASN A 204 2.28 -1.57 11.16
CA ASN A 204 2.33 -0.63 10.05
C ASN A 204 1.75 -1.27 8.78
N LEU A 205 0.45 -1.10 8.53
CA LEU A 205 -0.23 -1.66 7.36
C LEU A 205 0.39 -1.16 6.04
N ASP A 206 0.80 0.10 5.97
CA ASP A 206 1.40 0.69 4.76
C ASP A 206 2.73 -0.01 4.38
N PHE A 207 3.48 -0.53 5.36
CA PHE A 207 4.67 -1.36 5.07
C PHE A 207 4.30 -2.68 4.40
N TRP A 208 3.14 -3.26 4.74
CA TRP A 208 2.72 -4.59 4.26
C TRP A 208 1.94 -4.55 2.94
N VAL A 209 1.29 -3.43 2.60
CA VAL A 209 0.52 -3.27 1.35
C VAL A 209 1.37 -3.56 0.09
N PRO A 210 2.60 -3.03 -0.07
CA PRO A 210 3.43 -3.37 -1.21
C PRO A 210 3.75 -4.87 -1.27
N ALA A 211 4.05 -5.48 -0.13
CA ALA A 211 4.43 -6.89 -0.05
C ALA A 211 3.28 -7.83 -0.43
N VAL A 212 2.07 -7.61 0.10
CA VAL A 212 0.90 -8.42 -0.28
C VAL A 212 0.52 -8.18 -1.73
N THR A 213 0.74 -6.96 -2.25
CA THR A 213 0.50 -6.66 -3.67
C THR A 213 1.43 -7.45 -4.59
N VAL A 214 2.70 -7.60 -4.22
CA VAL A 214 3.65 -8.44 -4.94
C VAL A 214 3.19 -9.90 -4.92
N ALA A 215 2.82 -10.45 -3.76
CA ALA A 215 2.32 -11.81 -3.65
C ALA A 215 1.08 -12.04 -4.54
N ILE A 216 0.13 -11.10 -4.55
CA ILE A 216 -1.05 -11.16 -5.43
C ILE A 216 -0.63 -11.18 -6.90
N GLN A 217 0.25 -10.26 -7.32
CA GLN A 217 0.69 -10.17 -8.71
C GLN A 217 1.45 -11.42 -9.16
N ASP A 218 2.31 -11.98 -8.31
CA ASP A 218 3.06 -13.19 -8.62
C ASP A 218 2.13 -14.39 -8.80
N ARG A 219 1.16 -14.59 -7.90
CA ARG A 219 0.12 -15.62 -8.06
C ARG A 219 -0.67 -15.43 -9.36
N LEU A 220 -1.10 -14.21 -9.66
CA LEU A 220 -1.87 -13.93 -10.87
C LEU A 220 -1.05 -14.07 -12.15
N ARG A 221 0.28 -13.87 -12.12
CA ARG A 221 1.13 -14.06 -13.30
C ARG A 221 1.18 -15.50 -13.78
N ASP A 222 0.93 -16.46 -12.88
CA ASP A 222 0.85 -17.89 -13.19
C ASP A 222 -0.50 -18.31 -13.77
N PHE A 223 -1.49 -17.41 -13.80
CA PHE A 223 -2.79 -17.73 -14.37
C PHE A 223 -2.69 -17.87 -15.90
N PRO A 224 -3.46 -18.80 -16.49
CA PRO A 224 -3.48 -18.99 -17.94
C PRO A 224 -3.99 -17.73 -18.65
N GLU A 225 -3.63 -17.57 -19.92
CA GLU A 225 -4.13 -16.47 -20.75
C GLU A 225 -5.52 -16.79 -21.33
N VAL A 226 -6.38 -15.77 -21.42
CA VAL A 226 -7.64 -15.82 -22.16
C VAL A 226 -7.33 -15.67 -23.64
N ASP A 227 -7.57 -16.71 -24.45
CA ASP A 227 -7.33 -16.60 -25.89
C ASP A 227 -8.21 -15.52 -26.54
N LYS A 228 -7.56 -14.44 -26.97
CA LYS A 228 -8.14 -13.34 -27.76
C LYS A 228 -7.56 -13.28 -29.17
N GLY A 229 -6.85 -14.33 -29.61
CA GLY A 229 -6.18 -14.38 -30.90
C GLY A 229 -4.98 -13.45 -31.02
N LYS A 230 -4.39 -12.98 -29.89
CA LYS A 230 -3.17 -12.18 -29.91
C LYS A 230 -1.93 -13.08 -29.80
N THR A 231 -1.06 -12.99 -30.80
CA THR A 231 0.28 -13.59 -30.73
C THR A 231 1.20 -12.69 -29.92
N PRO A 232 1.93 -13.23 -28.91
CA PRO A 232 2.91 -12.45 -28.18
C PRO A 232 3.98 -11.85 -29.10
N GLY A 233 4.31 -10.58 -28.90
CA GLY A 233 5.28 -9.89 -29.75
C GLY A 233 5.56 -8.44 -29.34
N PRO A 234 6.45 -7.75 -30.09
CA PRO A 234 6.75 -6.34 -29.85
C PRO A 234 5.49 -5.47 -29.93
N VAL A 235 5.45 -4.42 -29.10
CA VAL A 235 4.36 -3.45 -29.11
C VAL A 235 4.71 -2.32 -30.08
N THR A 236 3.93 -2.14 -31.13
CA THR A 236 4.06 -1.03 -32.08
C THR A 236 3.17 0.14 -31.64
N LEU A 237 3.77 1.33 -31.52
CA LEU A 237 3.06 2.58 -31.21
C LEU A 237 2.44 3.17 -32.48
N GLU A 238 1.55 4.16 -32.33
CA GLU A 238 0.85 4.81 -33.45
C GLU A 238 1.80 5.48 -34.46
N ASP A 239 2.95 5.95 -33.99
CA ASP A 239 4.00 6.54 -34.83
C ASP A 239 4.86 5.49 -35.57
N GLY A 240 4.54 4.19 -35.39
CA GLY A 240 5.26 3.06 -35.99
C GLY A 240 6.52 2.65 -35.24
N SER A 241 6.91 3.35 -34.16
CA SER A 241 8.03 2.95 -33.31
C SER A 241 7.67 1.76 -32.41
N LEU A 242 8.69 1.11 -31.84
CA LEU A 242 8.48 0.01 -30.89
C LEU A 242 8.56 0.53 -29.46
N LEU A 243 7.62 0.12 -28.61
CA LEU A 243 7.70 0.37 -27.18
C LEU A 243 8.76 -0.54 -26.58
N SER A 244 9.89 0.05 -26.18
CA SER A 244 10.99 -0.68 -25.55
C SER A 244 10.57 -1.27 -24.20
N GLY A 245 11.10 -2.45 -23.88
CA GLY A 245 10.87 -3.11 -22.59
C GLY A 245 9.46 -3.65 -22.40
N ALA A 246 8.67 -3.85 -23.47
CA ALA A 246 7.29 -4.30 -23.39
C ALA A 246 6.95 -5.36 -24.45
N VAL A 247 6.03 -6.25 -24.11
CA VAL A 247 5.46 -7.26 -25.01
C VAL A 247 3.94 -7.20 -25.00
N ALA A 248 3.32 -7.28 -26.18
CA ALA A 248 1.89 -7.49 -26.31
C ALA A 248 1.55 -8.95 -26.04
N GLY A 249 0.36 -9.23 -25.51
CA GLY A 249 -0.14 -10.59 -25.32
C GLY A 249 -1.64 -10.63 -25.04
N ASN A 250 -2.17 -11.84 -24.91
CA ASN A 250 -3.53 -12.09 -24.48
C ASN A 250 -3.67 -11.80 -22.98
N PRO A 251 -4.74 -11.16 -22.47
CA PRO A 251 -4.92 -10.92 -21.03
C PRO A 251 -4.96 -12.22 -20.22
N ARG A 252 -4.56 -12.19 -18.95
CA ARG A 252 -4.65 -13.37 -18.05
C ARG A 252 -6.08 -13.62 -17.58
N MET A 253 -6.42 -14.87 -17.33
CA MET A 253 -7.66 -15.25 -16.66
C MET A 253 -7.73 -14.60 -15.27
N GLY A 254 -8.95 -14.34 -14.81
CA GLY A 254 -9.23 -13.91 -13.45
C GLY A 254 -9.69 -15.11 -12.63
N GLY A 255 -9.85 -14.92 -11.34
CA GLY A 255 -10.25 -15.98 -10.42
C GLY A 255 -9.86 -15.66 -8.98
N PRO A 256 -10.03 -16.62 -8.06
CA PRO A 256 -9.57 -16.49 -6.69
C PRO A 256 -8.04 -16.34 -6.67
N VAL A 257 -7.54 -15.25 -6.08
CA VAL A 257 -6.11 -15.11 -5.77
C VAL A 257 -5.76 -16.03 -4.60
N TRP A 258 -6.67 -16.11 -3.63
CA TRP A 258 -6.71 -17.15 -2.62
C TRP A 258 -8.14 -17.40 -2.14
N PHE A 259 -8.38 -18.59 -1.59
CA PHE A 259 -9.62 -18.96 -0.93
C PHE A 259 -9.40 -20.05 0.13
N GLY A 260 -10.03 -19.89 1.29
CA GLY A 260 -9.87 -20.80 2.43
C GLY A 260 -8.59 -20.53 3.26
N GLU A 261 -8.59 -21.03 4.50
CA GLU A 261 -7.54 -20.77 5.49
C GLU A 261 -6.17 -21.34 5.11
N ASP A 262 -6.12 -22.46 4.38
CA ASP A 262 -4.86 -23.08 3.99
C ASP A 262 -4.17 -22.27 2.88
N ASP A 263 -4.89 -21.91 1.83
CA ASP A 263 -4.34 -21.09 0.75
C ASP A 263 -3.99 -19.66 1.21
N ALA A 264 -4.82 -19.08 2.09
CA ALA A 264 -4.52 -17.79 2.70
C ALA A 264 -3.26 -17.85 3.60
N ARG A 265 -2.97 -18.99 4.23
CA ARG A 265 -1.73 -19.18 5.00
C ARG A 265 -0.51 -19.22 4.10
N ASP A 266 -0.62 -19.85 2.94
CA ASP A 266 0.45 -19.83 1.93
C ASP A 266 0.66 -18.40 1.40
N ALA A 267 -0.43 -17.67 1.12
CA ALA A 267 -0.37 -16.27 0.70
C ALA A 267 0.26 -15.35 1.76
N LEU A 268 0.04 -15.64 3.06
CA LEU A 268 0.72 -14.93 4.16
C LEU A 268 2.23 -15.14 4.11
N VAL A 269 2.68 -16.39 3.88
CA VAL A 269 4.10 -16.71 3.80
C VAL A 269 4.74 -15.98 2.62
N GLU A 270 4.10 -16.05 1.45
CA GLU A 270 4.55 -15.33 0.25
C GLU A 270 4.60 -13.82 0.46
N THR A 271 3.63 -13.25 1.18
CA THR A 271 3.63 -11.83 1.58
C THR A 271 4.83 -11.48 2.46
N VAL A 272 5.16 -12.33 3.43
CA VAL A 272 6.35 -12.13 4.29
C VAL A 272 7.65 -12.24 3.50
N GLU A 273 7.72 -13.19 2.57
CA GLU A 273 8.87 -13.35 1.67
C GLU A 273 9.04 -12.14 0.74
N ALA A 274 7.95 -11.64 0.17
CA ALA A 274 7.93 -10.43 -0.65
C ALA A 274 8.37 -9.19 0.14
N ALA A 275 7.98 -9.07 1.41
CA ALA A 275 8.45 -8.00 2.30
C ALA A 275 9.97 -8.09 2.56
N ASP A 276 10.56 -9.29 2.56
CA ASP A 276 12.01 -9.46 2.66
C ASP A 276 12.73 -9.00 1.39
N GLN A 277 12.17 -9.34 0.22
CA GLN A 277 12.73 -8.95 -1.08
C GLN A 277 12.66 -7.44 -1.34
N THR A 278 11.51 -6.83 -1.04
CA THR A 278 11.23 -5.41 -1.34
C THR A 278 11.63 -4.46 -0.21
N GLY A 279 11.40 -4.86 1.04
CA GLY A 279 11.52 -3.99 2.23
C GLY A 279 12.75 -4.25 3.09
N ARG A 280 13.64 -5.17 2.69
CA ARG A 280 14.79 -5.63 3.50
C ARG A 280 14.34 -6.08 4.90
N LEU A 281 13.17 -6.70 5.01
CA LEU A 281 12.56 -7.07 6.29
C LEU A 281 13.56 -7.79 7.22
N ARG A 282 14.28 -8.79 6.72
CA ARG A 282 15.30 -9.50 7.50
C ARG A 282 16.42 -8.59 7.98
N GLY A 283 16.88 -7.67 7.12
CA GLY A 283 17.88 -6.67 7.49
C GLY A 283 17.39 -5.76 8.63
N ILE A 284 16.13 -5.32 8.58
CA ILE A 284 15.50 -4.55 9.66
C ILE A 284 15.43 -5.39 10.95
N LEU A 285 14.91 -6.62 10.87
CA LEU A 285 14.77 -7.51 12.03
C LEU A 285 16.14 -7.82 12.67
N GLU A 286 17.16 -8.11 11.86
CA GLU A 286 18.53 -8.36 12.33
C GLU A 286 19.12 -7.12 13.01
N ALA A 287 18.99 -5.94 12.39
CA ALA A 287 19.47 -4.68 12.95
C ALA A 287 18.81 -4.36 14.29
N VAL A 288 17.49 -4.52 14.42
CA VAL A 288 16.79 -4.31 15.69
C VAL A 288 17.24 -5.33 16.72
N ARG A 289 17.27 -6.63 16.37
CA ARG A 289 17.69 -7.71 17.28
C ARG A 289 19.12 -7.54 17.80
N SER A 290 20.04 -7.02 17.00
CA SER A 290 21.43 -6.81 17.41
C SER A 290 21.65 -5.59 18.31
N HIS A 291 20.70 -4.64 18.32
CA HIS A 291 20.80 -3.38 19.06
C HIS A 291 19.73 -3.21 20.14
N ARG A 292 19.08 -4.31 20.56
CA ARG A 292 18.05 -4.27 21.60
C ARG A 292 18.57 -3.69 22.91
N VAL A 293 17.72 -2.94 23.58
CA VAL A 293 17.94 -2.39 24.94
C VAL A 293 16.89 -2.92 25.90
N GLU A 294 17.08 -2.70 27.21
CA GLU A 294 16.14 -3.17 28.23
C GLU A 294 14.73 -2.59 28.04
N ASP A 295 14.63 -1.34 27.61
CA ASP A 295 13.37 -0.62 27.36
C ASP A 295 12.54 -1.20 26.19
N ASP A 296 13.14 -2.04 25.33
CA ASP A 296 12.41 -2.75 24.27
C ASP A 296 11.53 -3.89 24.82
N PHE A 297 11.75 -4.28 26.07
CA PHE A 297 11.01 -5.37 26.71
C PHE A 297 9.95 -4.85 27.68
N SER A 298 8.80 -5.51 27.68
CA SER A 298 7.81 -5.35 28.73
C SER A 298 8.21 -6.12 30.00
N SER A 299 7.40 -6.02 31.05
CA SER A 299 7.54 -6.83 32.26
C SER A 299 7.28 -8.34 32.05
N HIS A 300 6.76 -8.77 30.90
CA HIS A 300 6.50 -10.18 30.65
C HIS A 300 7.76 -10.94 30.22
N TRP A 301 7.85 -12.18 30.69
CA TRP A 301 8.91 -13.10 30.28
C TRP A 301 8.80 -13.51 28.80
N SER A 302 9.94 -13.62 28.13
CA SER A 302 10.08 -14.22 26.80
C SER A 302 11.48 -14.80 26.58
N TYR A 303 11.61 -15.73 25.64
CA TYR A 303 12.91 -16.24 25.22
C TYR A 303 13.84 -15.14 24.68
N ALA A 304 13.30 -14.13 24.00
CA ALA A 304 14.09 -12.99 23.53
C ALA A 304 14.68 -12.17 24.69
N ARG A 305 13.89 -11.96 25.75
CA ARG A 305 14.36 -11.27 26.97
C ARG A 305 15.40 -12.09 27.71
N GLU A 306 15.16 -13.39 27.87
CA GLU A 306 16.13 -14.31 28.50
C GLU A 306 17.46 -14.34 27.73
N ASP A 307 17.41 -14.42 26.39
CA ASP A 307 18.62 -14.38 25.57
C ASP A 307 19.36 -13.04 25.67
N PHE A 308 18.63 -11.93 25.71
CA PHE A 308 19.19 -10.60 25.96
C PHE A 308 19.90 -10.52 27.32
N GLU A 309 19.22 -10.90 28.41
CA GLU A 309 19.77 -10.89 29.77
C GLU A 309 20.99 -11.80 29.88
N ARG A 310 20.96 -12.99 29.26
CA ARG A 310 22.10 -13.91 29.19
C ARG A 310 23.30 -13.30 28.45
N LYS A 311 23.05 -12.58 27.35
CA LYS A 311 24.09 -11.86 26.59
C LYS A 311 24.65 -10.66 27.35
N LEU A 312 23.82 -9.97 28.14
CA LEU A 312 24.21 -8.82 28.94
C LEU A 312 25.05 -9.23 30.16
N HIS A 313 24.62 -10.27 30.89
CA HIS A 313 25.26 -10.74 32.13
C HIS A 313 26.35 -11.81 31.92
N GLY A 314 26.74 -12.07 30.67
CA GLY A 314 27.79 -13.04 30.33
C GLY A 314 29.18 -12.61 30.83
N LYS A 315 29.88 -13.52 31.55
CA LYS A 315 31.17 -13.30 32.25
C LYS A 315 32.38 -12.89 31.38
N ARG A 316 32.22 -12.62 30.07
CA ARG A 316 33.32 -12.33 29.11
C ARG A 316 33.03 -11.17 28.15
N ARG A 317 32.36 -10.09 28.58
CA ARG A 317 32.18 -8.91 27.72
C ARG A 317 32.86 -7.65 28.27
N LYS A 318 33.74 -7.07 27.44
CA LYS A 318 34.14 -5.66 27.52
C LYS A 318 32.99 -4.85 26.93
N ILE A 319 32.33 -4.02 27.74
CA ILE A 319 31.36 -3.04 27.27
C ILE A 319 32.10 -2.13 26.30
N THR A 320 31.79 -2.25 25.01
CA THR A 320 32.31 -1.34 23.98
C THR A 320 31.13 -0.46 23.59
N VAL A 321 31.12 0.76 24.12
CA VAL A 321 30.18 1.80 23.67
C VAL A 321 30.63 2.20 22.27
N LYS A 322 29.89 1.75 21.25
CA LYS A 322 30.02 2.27 19.89
C LYS A 322 28.95 3.32 19.68
N PHE A 323 29.37 4.56 19.50
CA PHE A 323 28.53 5.56 18.87
C PHE A 323 28.39 5.15 17.41
N VAL A 324 27.22 4.63 17.05
CA VAL A 324 26.85 4.44 15.66
C VAL A 324 26.13 5.72 15.26
N GLU A 325 26.80 6.59 14.51
CA GLU A 325 26.07 7.57 13.70
C GLU A 325 25.21 6.76 12.74
N LEU A 326 23.89 6.82 12.93
CA LEU A 326 22.93 6.35 11.94
C LEU A 326 23.18 7.18 10.68
N THR A 327 23.90 6.63 9.70
CA THR A 327 23.83 7.13 8.34
C THR A 327 22.36 7.10 7.94
N ASP A 328 21.83 8.29 7.66
CA ASP A 328 20.44 8.62 7.35
C ASP A 328 19.67 7.41 6.80
N THR A 329 18.90 6.78 7.68
CA THR A 329 17.83 5.88 7.25
C THR A 329 16.84 6.76 6.51
N THR A 330 16.75 6.58 5.18
CA THR A 330 15.67 7.14 4.38
C THR A 330 14.37 6.89 5.13
N PRO A 331 13.61 7.94 5.51
CA PRO A 331 12.33 7.75 6.16
C PRO A 331 11.49 6.83 5.28
N VAL A 332 10.94 5.75 5.84
CA VAL A 332 9.85 5.03 5.20
C VAL A 332 8.66 5.97 5.28
N GLN A 333 8.47 6.74 4.20
CA GLN A 333 7.40 7.71 4.05
C GLN A 333 6.07 6.95 3.93
N GLY A 334 5.11 7.30 4.77
CA GLY A 334 3.68 7.19 4.48
C GLY A 334 3.03 8.50 4.90
N PRO A 335 1.82 8.88 4.43
CA PRO A 335 0.95 8.26 3.44
C PRO A 335 0.57 9.29 2.34
N GLU A 336 1.44 9.51 1.37
CA GLU A 336 1.05 9.96 0.03
C GLU A 336 1.93 9.15 -0.90
N SER A 337 1.35 8.53 -1.94
CA SER A 337 2.14 7.83 -2.95
C SER A 337 3.30 8.74 -3.38
N GLU A 338 4.50 8.22 -3.66
CA GLU A 338 5.63 9.06 -4.07
C GLU A 338 5.25 9.96 -5.26
N VAL A 339 4.39 9.48 -6.16
CA VAL A 339 3.77 10.28 -7.23
C VAL A 339 2.90 11.42 -6.68
N LEU A 340 2.01 11.16 -5.72
CA LEU A 340 1.20 12.21 -5.07
C LEU A 340 2.08 13.18 -4.26
N GLY A 341 3.04 12.66 -3.49
CA GLY A 341 4.03 13.45 -2.77
C GLY A 341 4.88 14.30 -3.71
N ASN A 342 5.24 13.80 -4.90
CA ASN A 342 5.95 14.56 -5.93
C ASN A 342 5.04 15.61 -6.59
N LEU A 343 3.76 15.32 -6.84
CA LEU A 343 2.80 16.30 -7.35
C LEU A 343 2.57 17.43 -6.34
N VAL A 344 2.27 17.08 -5.10
CA VAL A 344 2.09 18.00 -3.97
C VAL A 344 3.37 18.79 -3.71
N THR A 345 4.54 18.15 -3.80
CA THR A 345 5.84 18.82 -3.71
C THR A 345 6.04 19.77 -4.88
N ASN A 346 5.70 19.39 -6.12
CA ASN A 346 5.83 20.27 -7.29
C ASN A 346 4.91 21.50 -7.19
N ASP A 347 3.66 21.31 -6.75
CA ASP A 347 2.70 22.39 -6.51
C ASP A 347 3.16 23.30 -5.36
N PHE A 348 3.66 22.73 -4.27
CA PHE A 348 4.25 23.49 -3.16
C PHE A 348 5.52 24.25 -3.59
N LEU A 349 6.41 23.62 -4.38
CA LEU A 349 7.62 24.26 -4.91
C LEU A 349 7.28 25.45 -5.83
N ALA A 350 6.13 25.40 -6.52
CA ALA A 350 5.65 26.51 -7.34
C ALA A 350 5.29 27.76 -6.50
N LEU A 351 4.84 27.57 -5.25
CA LEU A 351 4.50 28.65 -4.31
C LEU A 351 5.72 29.29 -3.64
N LEU A 352 6.86 28.60 -3.60
CA LEU A 352 8.08 29.10 -2.98
C LEU A 352 8.88 30.04 -3.89
N ASP A 353 9.54 31.03 -3.27
CA ASP A 353 10.56 31.84 -3.95
C ASP A 353 11.74 30.96 -4.41
N ALA A 354 12.49 31.44 -5.41
CA ALA A 354 13.57 30.66 -6.04
C ALA A 354 14.61 30.12 -5.04
N ARG A 355 14.90 30.88 -3.98
CA ARG A 355 15.91 30.51 -2.98
C ARG A 355 15.37 29.53 -1.94
N ASN A 356 14.08 29.60 -1.62
CA ASN A 356 13.40 28.62 -0.77
C ASN A 356 13.19 27.30 -1.54
N ARG A 357 12.86 27.38 -2.83
CA ARG A 357 12.78 26.22 -3.73
C ARG A 357 14.09 25.45 -3.80
N GLU A 358 15.22 26.14 -3.99
CA GLU A 358 16.57 25.56 -3.96
C GLU A 358 16.85 24.78 -2.66
N ILE A 359 16.42 25.31 -1.50
CA ILE A 359 16.57 24.64 -0.21
C ILE A 359 15.72 23.38 -0.12
N VAL A 360 14.46 23.42 -0.57
CA VAL A 360 13.57 22.25 -0.56
C VAL A 360 14.06 21.17 -1.51
N VAL A 361 14.57 21.53 -2.70
CA VAL A 361 15.21 20.59 -3.63
C VAL A 361 16.42 19.92 -2.98
N LEU A 362 17.27 20.68 -2.29
CA LEU A 362 18.43 20.11 -1.57
C LEU A 362 18.01 19.15 -0.45
N LEU A 363 16.98 19.50 0.32
CA LEU A 363 16.40 18.62 1.34
C LEU A 363 15.83 17.34 0.72
N ASN A 364 15.11 17.45 -0.39
CA ASN A 364 14.53 16.31 -1.11
C ASN A 364 15.61 15.40 -1.73
N SER A 365 16.74 15.98 -2.13
CA SER A 365 17.92 15.22 -2.59
C SER A 365 18.75 14.59 -1.46
N GLY A 366 18.30 14.69 -0.21
CA GLY A 366 18.94 14.08 0.97
C GLY A 366 19.96 14.96 1.70
N VAL A 367 20.15 16.22 1.30
CA VAL A 367 21.04 17.15 1.99
C VAL A 367 20.32 17.83 3.15
N THR A 368 20.43 17.26 4.36
CA THR A 368 19.66 17.70 5.54
C THR A 368 20.42 18.64 6.48
N LYS A 369 21.76 18.71 6.37
CA LYS A 369 22.59 19.55 7.26
C LYS A 369 22.55 21.02 6.84
N LYS A 370 22.07 21.89 7.74
CA LYS A 370 21.96 23.36 7.49
C LYS A 370 23.27 24.02 7.08
N THR A 371 24.39 23.54 7.61
CA THR A 371 25.74 24.03 7.27
C THR A 371 26.17 23.63 5.86
N GLU A 372 25.74 22.45 5.41
CA GLU A 372 26.02 21.92 4.08
C GLU A 372 25.16 22.61 3.02
N ILE A 373 23.88 22.80 3.30
CA ILE A 373 22.97 23.63 2.49
C ILE A 373 23.51 25.06 2.37
N ALA A 374 24.00 25.64 3.48
CA ALA A 374 24.57 26.98 3.47
C ALA A 374 25.81 27.07 2.58
N HIS A 375 26.67 26.07 2.64
CA HIS A 375 27.86 25.97 1.79
C HIS A 375 27.49 25.84 0.31
N ILE A 376 26.56 24.93 -0.03
CA ILE A 376 26.11 24.68 -1.41
C ILE A 376 25.47 25.93 -2.02
N LEU A 377 24.68 26.67 -1.24
CA LEU A 377 23.98 27.88 -1.69
C LEU A 377 24.81 29.17 -1.58
N GLY A 378 26.07 29.07 -1.13
CA GLY A 378 26.99 30.20 -1.03
C GLY A 378 26.68 31.19 0.10
N TYR A 379 25.98 30.75 1.15
CA TYR A 379 25.73 31.57 2.35
C TYR A 379 26.95 31.59 3.27
N ALA A 380 27.24 32.76 3.85
CA ALA A 380 28.35 32.94 4.79
C ALA A 380 28.18 32.17 6.12
N ASN A 381 26.93 31.84 6.50
CA ASN A 381 26.62 31.05 7.69
C ASN A 381 25.25 30.34 7.57
N HIS A 382 25.00 29.38 8.45
CA HIS A 382 23.75 28.59 8.48
C HIS A 382 22.53 29.37 9.02
N SER A 383 22.71 30.61 9.47
CA SER A 383 21.62 31.43 10.01
C SER A 383 20.65 31.89 8.90
N ALA A 384 21.16 32.15 7.69
CA ALA A 384 20.32 32.46 6.53
C ALA A 384 19.43 31.27 6.12
N VAL A 385 20.00 30.06 6.11
CA VAL A 385 19.26 28.82 5.86
C VAL A 385 18.23 28.58 6.96
N SER A 386 18.57 28.82 8.22
CA SER A 386 17.62 28.66 9.34
C SER A 386 16.40 29.58 9.23
N LYS A 387 16.59 30.84 8.82
CA LYS A 387 15.47 31.78 8.60
C LYS A 387 14.57 31.34 7.44
N ARG A 388 15.18 30.86 6.35
CA ARG A 388 14.43 30.35 5.19
C ARG A 388 13.67 29.08 5.49
N LEU A 389 14.22 28.17 6.30
CA LEU A 389 13.50 26.98 6.76
C LEU A 389 12.27 27.32 7.61
N VAL A 390 12.31 28.40 8.39
CA VAL A 390 11.12 28.89 9.12
C VAL A 390 10.06 29.41 8.14
N GLN A 391 10.47 30.15 7.10
CA GLN A 391 9.55 30.63 6.06
C GLN A 391 8.95 29.50 5.24
N ILE A 392 9.75 28.50 4.87
CA ILE A 392 9.30 27.29 4.16
C ILE A 392 8.31 26.52 5.04
N ARG A 393 8.58 26.39 6.33
CA ARG A 393 7.67 25.73 7.28
C ARG A 393 6.34 26.46 7.39
N GLN A 394 6.37 27.79 7.54
CA GLN A 394 5.14 28.58 7.58
C GLN A 394 4.33 28.44 6.27
N ALA A 395 5.00 28.52 5.12
CA ALA A 395 4.35 28.34 3.83
C ALA A 395 3.79 26.92 3.65
N ALA A 396 4.44 25.90 4.22
CA ALA A 396 3.93 24.54 4.23
C ALA A 396 2.71 24.42 5.15
N GLU A 397 2.77 24.95 6.37
CA GLU A 397 1.63 24.99 7.30
C GLU A 397 0.41 25.68 6.64
N ASP A 398 0.60 26.84 6.02
CA ASP A 398 -0.46 27.57 5.33
C ASP A 398 -1.03 26.78 4.12
N TYR A 399 -0.18 26.07 3.37
CA TYR A 399 -0.59 25.31 2.19
C TYR A 399 -1.31 23.99 2.55
N PHE A 400 -0.83 23.29 3.58
CA PHE A 400 -1.36 21.99 3.99
C PHE A 400 -2.57 22.08 4.93
N ASP A 401 -2.81 23.22 5.58
CA ASP A 401 -4.02 23.47 6.36
C ASP A 401 -5.25 23.80 5.46
N GLU A 402 -5.04 24.13 4.18
CA GLU A 402 -6.11 24.44 3.20
C GLU A 402 -6.59 23.23 2.36
N ILE A 403 -5.93 22.06 2.45
CA ILE A 403 -6.20 20.83 1.66
C ILE A 403 -6.90 19.76 2.53
#